data_AF-A0A960MGC7-F1
#
_entry.id   AF-A0A960MGC7-F1
#
_cell.length_a   1.000
_cell.length_b   1.000
_cell.length_c   1.000
_cell.angle_alpha   90.00
_cell.angle_beta   90.00
_cell.angle_gamma   90.00
#
_symmetry.space_group_name_H-M   'P 1'
#
loop_
_entity.id
_entity.type
_entity.pdbx_description
1 polymer ?
#
loop_
_entity_poly.entity_id
_entity_poly.type
_entity_poly.pdbx_seq_one_letter_code
_entity_poly.pdbx_strand_id
1 'polypeptide(L)'
;GMLKEILVAREQGTVPMEWLTRNAQLTDANAAVFDAANVFAGCIPGINEVLRRQGLLPSNRCLNPEEVLSPGQEAELDRVMAAYPWLVDDAFVLENLDRWLSA
;
A
#
# COMPACT_ATOMS: atom_id res chain seq x y z
N GLY A 1 -6.47 4.92 16.33
CA GLY A 1 -6.88 4.46 14.99
C GLY A 1 -6.96 5.68 14.12
N MET A 2 -6.20 5.69 13.03
CA MET A 2 -5.79 6.91 12.32
C MET A 2 -6.94 7.91 12.06
N LEU A 3 -8.09 7.44 11.55
CA LEU A 3 -9.26 8.28 11.30
C LEU A 3 -9.74 9.05 12.55
N LYS A 4 -9.82 8.38 13.70
CA LYS A 4 -10.27 9.03 14.96
C LYS A 4 -9.30 10.14 15.37
N GLU A 5 -8.00 9.92 15.20
CA GLU A 5 -6.99 10.91 15.57
C GLU A 5 -7.02 12.12 14.62
N ILE A 6 -7.22 11.90 13.32
CA ILE A 6 -7.40 12.97 12.33
C ILE A 6 -8.65 13.81 12.64
N LEU A 7 -9.77 13.16 13.00
CA LEU A 7 -11.00 13.87 13.37
C LEU A 7 -10.79 14.77 14.59
N VAL A 8 -10.04 14.30 15.60
CA VAL A 8 -9.68 15.13 16.76
C VAL A 8 -8.79 16.31 16.36
N ALA A 9 -7.78 16.08 15.53
CA ALA A 9 -6.88 17.13 15.06
C ALA A 9 -7.62 18.21 14.25
N ARG A 10 -8.61 17.82 13.45
CA ARG A 10 -9.44 18.76 12.66
C ARG A 10 -10.14 19.82 13.52
N GLU A 11 -10.59 19.45 14.72
CA GLU A 11 -11.28 20.36 15.63
C GLU A 11 -10.34 21.38 16.33
N GLN A 12 -9.02 21.21 16.22
CA GLN A 12 -8.03 22.05 16.89
C GLN A 12 -7.62 23.30 16.09
N GLY A 13 -8.15 23.49 14.87
CA GLY A 13 -7.87 24.65 14.02
C GLY A 13 -6.43 24.76 13.50
N THR A 14 -5.58 23.78 13.81
CA THR A 14 -4.19 23.66 13.34
C THR A 14 -3.91 22.21 12.98
N VAL A 15 -3.00 21.97 12.03
CA VAL A 15 -2.60 20.62 11.64
C VAL A 15 -1.25 20.32 12.27
N PRO A 16 -1.16 19.36 13.22
CA PRO A 16 0.11 18.91 13.76
C PRO A 16 1.07 18.46 12.65
N MET A 17 2.34 18.85 12.75
CA MET A 17 3.38 18.54 11.74
C MET A 17 3.51 17.03 11.46
N GLU A 18 3.27 16.19 12.47
CA GLU A 18 3.28 14.74 12.33
C GLU A 18 2.29 14.25 11.25
N TRP A 19 1.11 14.87 11.15
CA TRP A 19 0.13 14.50 10.11
C TRP A 19 0.61 14.86 8.71
N LEU A 20 1.37 15.94 8.56
CA LEU A 20 1.98 16.30 7.28
C LEU A 20 3.05 15.27 6.88
N THR A 21 3.87 14.81 7.84
CA THR A 21 4.85 13.76 7.62
C THR A 21 4.18 12.43 7.24
N ARG A 22 3.18 11.98 8.01
CA ARG A 22 2.45 10.73 7.70
C ARG A 22 1.77 10.80 6.33
N ASN A 23 1.22 11.95 5.96
CA ASN A 23 0.61 12.16 4.64
C ASN A 23 1.63 12.05 3.50
N ALA A 24 2.85 12.60 3.68
CA ALA A 24 3.92 12.48 2.68
C ALA A 24 4.35 11.02 2.50
N GLN A 25 4.50 10.27 3.60
CA GLN A 25 4.87 8.85 3.58
C GLN A 25 3.78 8.00 2.90
N LEU A 26 2.50 8.23 3.22
CA LEU A 26 1.38 7.54 2.59
C LEU A 26 1.28 7.87 1.09
N THR A 27 1.54 9.12 0.71
CA THR A 27 1.57 9.53 -0.70
C THR A 27 2.68 8.83 -1.47
N ASP A 28 3.88 8.72 -0.88
CA ASP A 28 5.02 8.02 -1.46
C ASP A 28 4.75 6.52 -1.62
N ALA A 29 4.21 5.87 -0.59
CA ALA A 29 3.80 4.46 -0.67
C ALA A 29 2.74 4.22 -1.75
N ASN A 30 1.71 5.07 -1.81
CA ASN A 30 0.68 4.98 -2.84
C ASN A 30 1.27 5.20 -4.25
N ALA A 31 2.25 6.07 -4.41
CA ALA A 31 2.91 6.28 -5.70
C ALA A 31 3.64 5.02 -6.20
N ALA A 32 4.25 4.25 -5.31
CA ALA A 32 4.88 2.97 -5.64
C ALA A 32 3.85 1.88 -5.96
N VAL A 33 2.79 1.76 -5.14
CA VAL A 33 1.72 0.75 -5.35
C VAL A 33 0.96 0.99 -6.64
N PHE A 34 0.52 2.23 -6.88
CA PHE A 34 -0.30 2.57 -8.04
C PHE A 34 0.51 3.00 -9.26
N ASP A 35 1.83 2.93 -9.20
CA ASP A 35 2.73 3.22 -10.32
C ASP A 35 2.58 4.63 -10.91
N ALA A 36 2.50 5.64 -10.04
CA ALA A 36 2.26 7.02 -10.46
C ALA A 36 3.35 7.56 -11.40
N ALA A 37 4.60 7.09 -11.26
CA ALA A 37 5.73 7.49 -12.11
C ALA A 37 5.59 7.01 -13.56
N ASN A 38 4.83 5.95 -13.82
CA ASN A 38 4.62 5.38 -15.15
C ASN A 38 3.15 5.50 -15.59
N VAL A 39 2.47 6.58 -15.17
CA VAL A 39 1.08 6.88 -15.59
C VAL A 39 0.12 5.74 -15.26
N PHE A 40 0.33 5.10 -14.10
CA PHE A 40 -0.51 4.01 -13.57
C PHE A 40 -0.50 2.72 -14.39
N ALA A 41 0.48 2.53 -15.29
CA ALA A 41 0.59 1.33 -16.13
C ALA A 41 0.67 0.03 -15.31
N GLY A 42 1.42 0.05 -14.21
CA GLY A 42 1.61 -1.07 -13.28
C GLY A 42 0.68 -1.05 -12.07
N CYS A 43 -0.43 -0.29 -12.11
CA CYS A 43 -1.33 -0.13 -10.97
C CYS A 43 -1.94 -1.45 -10.47
N ILE A 44 -2.59 -2.21 -11.35
CA ILE A 44 -3.19 -3.51 -11.00
C ILE A 44 -2.13 -4.55 -10.57
N PRO A 45 -1.04 -4.78 -11.33
CA PRO A 45 -0.02 -5.73 -10.89
C PRO A 45 0.69 -5.26 -9.61
N GLY A 46 0.78 -3.95 -9.35
CA GLY A 46 1.30 -3.38 -8.10
C GLY A 46 0.43 -3.74 -6.89
N ILE A 47 -0.89 -3.58 -7.01
CA ILE A 47 -1.85 -4.02 -5.98
C ILE A 47 -1.74 -5.54 -5.77
N ASN A 48 -1.73 -6.32 -6.86
CA ASN A 48 -1.64 -7.77 -6.76
C ASN A 48 -0.31 -8.22 -6.13
N GLU A 49 0.78 -7.49 -6.36
CA GLU A 49 2.07 -7.78 -5.74
C GLU A 49 2.03 -7.56 -4.22
N VAL A 50 1.40 -6.49 -3.74
CA VAL A 50 1.17 -6.28 -2.29
C VAL A 50 0.34 -7.42 -1.71
N LEU A 51 -0.77 -7.79 -2.35
CA LEU A 51 -1.63 -8.89 -1.90
C LEU A 51 -0.90 -10.24 -1.96
N ARG A 52 -0.02 -10.45 -2.93
CA ARG A 52 0.80 -11.65 -3.05
C ARG A 52 1.81 -11.74 -1.90
N ARG A 53 2.47 -10.64 -1.56
CA ARG A 53 3.38 -10.57 -0.40
C ARG A 53 2.65 -10.87 0.91
N GLN A 54 1.38 -10.52 1.00
CA GLN A 54 0.50 -10.82 2.14
C GLN A 54 -0.11 -12.23 2.12
N GLY A 55 0.13 -13.02 1.06
CA GLY A 55 -0.41 -14.38 0.91
C GLY A 55 -1.88 -14.44 0.47
N LEU A 56 -2.51 -13.30 0.16
CA LEU A 56 -3.90 -13.23 -0.32
C LEU A 56 -4.03 -13.63 -1.80
N LEU A 57 -2.96 -13.46 -2.57
CA LEU A 57 -2.88 -13.88 -3.98
C LEU A 57 -1.65 -14.77 -4.22
N PRO A 58 -1.72 -15.73 -5.17
CA PRO A 58 -0.58 -16.57 -5.50
C PRO A 58 0.45 -15.88 -6.43
N SER A 59 0.06 -14.82 -7.13
CA SER A 59 0.92 -14.09 -8.06
C SER A 59 0.44 -12.65 -8.28
N ASN A 60 1.30 -11.80 -8.83
CA ASN A 60 0.92 -10.44 -9.26
C ASN A 60 0.27 -10.38 -10.65
N ARG A 61 0.09 -11.53 -11.34
CA ARG A 61 -0.38 -11.58 -12.72
C ARG A 61 -1.81 -11.08 -12.86
N CYS A 62 -2.05 -10.30 -13.91
CA CYS A 62 -3.37 -9.78 -14.28
C CYS A 62 -4.09 -10.68 -15.28
N LEU A 63 -5.38 -10.40 -15.50
CA LEU A 63 -6.17 -11.07 -16.54
C LEU A 63 -5.66 -10.71 -17.94
N ASN A 64 -5.29 -9.44 -18.15
CA ASN A 64 -4.53 -9.04 -19.32
C ASN A 64 -3.04 -9.38 -19.09
N PRO A 65 -2.42 -10.26 -19.89
CA PRO A 65 -1.01 -10.62 -19.72
C PRO A 65 -0.03 -9.47 -20.02
N GLU A 66 -0.49 -8.40 -20.66
CA GLU A 66 0.32 -7.20 -20.92
C GLU A 66 0.37 -6.24 -19.72
N GLU A 67 -0.56 -6.38 -18.76
CA GLU A 67 -0.52 -5.61 -17.51
C GLU A 67 0.48 -6.27 -16.55
N VAL A 68 1.70 -5.73 -16.54
CA VAL A 68 2.82 -6.17 -15.71
C VAL A 68 3.38 -5.01 -14.88
N LEU A 69 4.16 -5.33 -13.85
CA LEU A 69 4.87 -4.29 -13.10
C LEU A 69 5.76 -3.46 -14.04
N SER A 70 5.74 -2.15 -13.86
CA SER A 70 6.64 -1.27 -14.60
C SER A 70 8.09 -1.48 -14.18
N PRO A 71 9.06 -1.18 -15.06
CA PRO A 71 10.48 -1.26 -14.71
C PRO A 71 10.79 -0.48 -13.43
N GLY A 72 11.37 -1.17 -12.43
CA GLY A 72 11.73 -0.58 -11.14
C GLY A 72 10.61 -0.52 -10.09
N GLN A 73 9.35 -0.80 -10.46
CA GLN A 73 8.23 -0.72 -9.51
C GLN A 73 8.37 -1.72 -8.34
N GLU A 74 8.85 -2.93 -8.59
CA GLU A 74 9.12 -3.93 -7.54
C GLU A 74 10.12 -3.41 -6.50
N ALA A 75 11.20 -2.75 -6.95
CA ALA A 75 12.19 -2.15 -6.05
C ALA A 75 11.62 -0.95 -5.27
N GLU A 76 10.73 -0.17 -5.88
CA GLU A 76 10.03 0.90 -5.17
C GLU A 76 9.07 0.36 -4.11
N LEU A 77 8.38 -0.76 -4.38
CA LEU A 77 7.57 -1.45 -3.37
C LEU A 77 8.45 -1.90 -2.18
N ASP A 78 9.60 -2.51 -2.45
CA ASP A 78 10.56 -2.90 -1.40
C ASP A 78 11.03 -1.69 -0.59
N ARG A 79 11.34 -0.58 -1.26
CA ARG A 79 11.79 0.66 -0.63
C ARG A 79 10.73 1.22 0.31
N VAL A 80 9.49 1.39 -0.14
CA VAL A 80 8.44 2.03 0.68
C VAL A 80 8.00 1.14 1.84
N MET A 81 7.96 -0.19 1.65
CA MET A 81 7.66 -1.14 2.74
C MET A 81 8.74 -1.10 3.83
N ALA A 82 10.02 -1.00 3.45
CA ALA A 82 11.12 -0.88 4.40
C ALA A 82 11.17 0.51 5.08
N ALA A 83 10.87 1.58 4.32
CA ALA A 83 10.92 2.95 4.83
C ALA A 83 9.76 3.27 5.78
N TYR A 84 8.57 2.69 5.55
CA TYR A 84 7.36 2.98 6.31
C TYR A 84 6.69 1.71 6.88
N PRO A 85 7.33 0.99 7.84
CA PRO A 85 6.78 -0.25 8.39
C PRO A 85 5.43 -0.10 9.10
N TRP A 86 5.00 1.11 9.41
CA TRP A 86 3.71 1.39 10.03
C TRP A 86 2.53 1.38 9.03
N LEU A 87 2.81 1.39 7.72
CA LEU A 87 1.80 1.36 6.65
C LEU A 87 1.37 -0.07 6.27
N VAL A 88 2.09 -1.09 6.73
CA VAL A 88 1.77 -2.49 6.42
C VAL A 88 0.92 -3.11 7.52
N ASP A 89 -0.22 -3.69 7.14
CA ASP A 89 -1.16 -4.37 8.03
C ASP A 89 -0.88 -5.89 8.12
N ASP A 90 0.35 -6.32 7.86
CA ASP A 90 0.69 -7.74 7.65
C ASP A 90 0.30 -8.65 8.81
N ALA A 91 0.42 -8.18 10.06
CA ALA A 91 -0.01 -8.93 11.23
C ALA A 91 -1.54 -9.16 11.24
N PHE A 92 -2.31 -8.11 10.95
CA PHE A 92 -3.77 -8.19 10.86
C PHE A 92 -4.20 -9.11 9.72
N VAL A 93 -3.54 -9.01 8.56
CA VAL A 93 -3.83 -9.89 7.42
C VAL A 93 -3.52 -11.34 7.78
N LEU A 94 -2.35 -11.62 8.36
CA LEU A 94 -1.94 -12.96 8.76
C LEU A 94 -2.93 -13.60 9.76
N GLU A 95 -3.41 -12.84 10.75
CA GLU A 95 -4.39 -13.31 11.74
C GLU A 95 -5.74 -13.72 11.14
N ASN A 96 -6.08 -13.19 9.96
CA ASN A 96 -7.39 -13.41 9.33
C ASN A 96 -7.31 -14.21 8.02
N LEU A 97 -6.10 -14.51 7.54
CA LEU A 97 -5.85 -15.07 6.21
C LEU A 97 -6.60 -16.39 6.00
N ASP A 98 -6.44 -17.34 6.93
CA ASP A 98 -7.09 -18.66 6.84
C ASP A 98 -8.62 -18.54 6.77
N ARG A 99 -9.22 -17.63 7.55
CA ARG A 99 -10.67 -17.39 7.54
C ARG A 99 -11.15 -16.84 6.21
N TRP A 100 -10.37 -15.97 5.56
CA TRP A 100 -10.74 -15.37 4.29
C TRP A 100 -10.54 -16.32 3.10
N LEU A 101 -9.61 -17.28 3.21
CA LEU A 101 -9.32 -18.26 2.17
C LEU A 101 -10.07 -19.59 2.35
N SER A 102 -10.69 -19.84 3.50
CA SER A 102 -11.59 -20.98 3.70
C SER A 102 -12.91 -20.73 2.96
N ALA A 103 -13.09 -21.39 1.82
CA ALA A 103 -14.31 -21.34 1.01
C ALA A 103 -15.53 -21.96 1.71
#